data_AF-A0A0D6LCI5-F1
#
_entry.id   AF-A0A0D6LCI5-F1
#
_cell.length_a   1.000
_cell.length_b   1.000
_cell.length_c   1.000
_cell.angle_alpha   90.00
_cell.angle_beta   90.00
_cell.angle_gamma   90.00
#
_symmetry.space_group_name_H-M   'P 1'
#
loop_
_entity.id
_entity.type
_entity.pdbx_description
1 polymer ?
#
loop_
_entity_poly.entity_id
_entity_poly.type
_entity_poly.pdbx_seq_one_letter_code
_entity_poly.pdbx_strand_id
1 'polypeptide(L)'
;MAFSGSKGLGCTYQTCGRQFYVLCLYGEDAVTKAAAANNKLYTASTSNPQINDVCKDCGNNAAGKLECEDALCTPAYTPIVITTGNVCPTCTKDVPEDVRVTALDMHNYYRRLLATGWAEDKKIKYAKPATEMNALVYDKDLEDDAYNFINPNPNQTPNPCPTAPEGNIGESFWSGNYKVTNEEAVKEVHMI
;
A
#
# COMPACT_ATOMS: atom_id res chain seq x y z
N MET A 1 19.68 -0.93 8.05
CA MET A 1 18.52 -1.67 8.60
C MET A 1 17.96 -1.03 9.88
N ALA A 2 18.74 -0.83 10.94
CA ALA A 2 18.22 -0.39 12.25
C ALA A 2 18.42 1.11 12.60
N PHE A 3 18.82 1.94 11.63
CA PHE A 3 19.07 3.36 11.89
C PHE A 3 17.74 4.12 12.02
N SER A 4 17.45 4.66 13.20
CA SER A 4 16.14 5.23 13.53
C SER A 4 15.78 6.49 12.74
N GLY A 5 16.76 7.14 12.11
CA GLY A 5 16.52 8.30 11.25
C GLY A 5 15.90 7.95 9.89
N SER A 6 16.03 6.70 9.43
CA SER A 6 15.53 6.31 8.11
C SER A 6 14.01 6.12 8.12
N LYS A 7 13.31 6.84 7.23
CA LYS A 7 11.86 6.77 7.08
C LYS A 7 11.38 6.08 5.80
N GLY A 8 12.28 5.94 4.82
CA GLY A 8 12.01 5.28 3.54
C GLY A 8 12.82 4.00 3.39
N LEU A 9 12.24 3.02 2.71
CA LEU A 9 12.87 1.76 2.31
C LEU A 9 12.49 1.50 0.85
N GLY A 10 13.46 1.14 0.02
CA GLY A 10 13.23 0.63 -1.32
C GLY A 10 14.05 -0.62 -1.55
N CYS A 11 13.41 -1.74 -1.91
CA CYS A 11 14.09 -2.99 -2.19
C CYS A 11 13.83 -3.46 -3.61
N THR A 12 14.81 -4.12 -4.21
CA THR A 12 14.68 -4.82 -5.48
C THR A 12 15.47 -6.13 -5.43
N TYR A 13 15.18 -7.03 -6.36
CA TYR A 13 15.91 -8.28 -6.49
C TYR A 13 16.15 -8.60 -7.95
N GLN A 14 17.19 -9.38 -8.22
CA GLN A 14 17.49 -9.90 -9.55
C GLN A 14 18.19 -11.24 -9.46
N THR A 15 17.91 -12.13 -10.42
CA THR A 15 18.64 -13.38 -10.61
C THR A 15 19.59 -13.26 -11.81
N CYS A 16 20.86 -13.59 -11.62
CA CYS A 16 21.87 -13.63 -12.68
C CYS A 16 22.42 -15.05 -12.80
N GLY A 17 21.88 -15.83 -13.74
CA GLY A 17 22.19 -17.25 -13.87
C GLY A 17 21.75 -18.04 -12.63
N ARG A 18 22.71 -18.56 -11.86
CA ARG A 18 22.47 -19.30 -10.60
C ARG A 18 22.61 -18.44 -9.34
N GLN A 19 22.82 -17.13 -9.47
CA GLN A 19 23.02 -16.22 -8.34
C GLN A 19 21.78 -15.35 -8.11
N PHE A 20 21.44 -15.15 -6.84
CA PHE A 20 20.29 -14.35 -6.39
C PHE A 20 20.80 -13.10 -5.66
N TYR A 21 20.34 -11.93 -6.12
CA TYR A 21 20.70 -10.63 -5.56
C TYR A 21 19.44 -9.97 -5.00
N VAL A 22 19.59 -9.38 -3.81
CA VAL A 22 18.60 -8.48 -3.22
C VAL A 22 19.35 -7.23 -2.79
N LEU A 23 18.84 -6.08 -3.22
CA LEU A 23 19.35 -4.77 -2.80
C LEU A 23 18.22 -4.02 -2.11
N CYS A 24 18.46 -3.59 -0.89
CA CYS A 24 17.61 -2.66 -0.18
C CYS A 24 18.38 -1.37 0.11
N LEU A 25 17.80 -0.24 -0.27
CA LEU A 25 18.28 1.09 0.03
C LEU A 25 17.39 1.73 1.10
N TYR A 26 18.02 2.50 1.96
CA TYR A 26 17.39 3.20 3.07
C TYR A 26 17.42 4.69 2.75
N GLY A 27 16.37 5.43 3.16
CA GLY A 27 16.28 6.88 2.89
C GLY A 27 17.37 7.72 3.56
N GLU A 28 18.19 7.11 4.41
CA GLU A 28 19.29 7.77 5.12
C GLU A 28 20.58 6.95 5.09
N ASP A 29 21.72 7.64 4.96
CA ASP A 29 23.04 7.04 5.11
C ASP A 29 23.36 6.80 6.60
N ALA A 30 23.02 5.61 7.06
CA ALA A 30 23.27 5.16 8.42
C ALA A 30 24.76 5.14 8.77
N VAL A 31 25.67 4.90 7.83
CA VAL A 31 27.10 4.74 8.12
C VAL A 31 27.70 6.08 8.50
N THR A 32 27.52 7.09 7.64
CA THR A 32 28.06 8.43 7.89
C THR A 32 27.35 9.11 9.06
N LYS A 33 26.02 9.01 9.13
CA LYS A 33 25.23 9.67 10.17
C LYS A 33 25.44 9.04 11.56
N ALA A 34 25.55 7.72 11.65
CA ALA A 34 25.84 7.08 12.94
C ALA A 34 27.28 7.37 13.39
N ALA A 35 28.26 7.38 12.47
CA ALA A 35 29.65 7.73 12.81
C ALA A 35 29.76 9.13 13.43
N ALA A 36 29.02 10.11 12.90
CA ALA A 36 28.92 11.46 13.47
C ALA A 36 28.21 11.49 14.85
N ALA A 37 27.45 10.45 15.18
CA ALA A 37 26.70 10.29 16.42
C ALA A 37 27.32 9.23 17.36
N ASN A 38 28.65 9.09 17.39
CA ASN A 38 29.36 8.08 18.20
C ASN A 38 28.88 6.63 17.93
N ASN A 39 28.65 6.30 16.66
CA ASN A 39 28.12 5.02 16.18
C ASN A 39 26.73 4.66 16.73
N LYS A 40 25.96 5.65 17.20
CA LYS A 40 24.61 5.44 17.72
C LYS A 40 23.61 5.29 16.58
N LEU A 41 22.96 4.13 16.49
CA LEU A 41 21.93 3.85 15.49
C LEU A 41 20.53 4.31 15.90
N TYR A 42 20.25 4.29 17.20
CA TYR A 42 18.98 4.68 17.81
C TYR A 42 19.20 5.05 19.28
N THR A 43 18.22 5.71 19.91
CA THR A 43 18.25 5.97 21.36
C THR A 43 17.67 4.78 22.12
N ALA A 44 18.46 4.20 23.02
CA ALA A 44 18.00 3.12 23.89
C ALA A 44 17.11 3.67 25.02
N SER A 45 16.11 2.88 25.43
CA SER A 45 15.27 3.16 26.58
C SER A 45 16.08 3.21 27.88
N THR A 46 15.73 4.15 28.74
CA THR A 46 16.33 4.33 30.07
C THR A 46 15.36 3.98 31.21
N SER A 47 14.10 3.67 30.90
CA SER A 47 13.08 3.35 31.90
C SER A 47 13.20 1.92 32.43
N ASN A 48 12.62 1.68 33.60
CA ASN A 48 12.40 0.34 34.13
C ASN A 48 10.90 0.16 34.50
N PRO A 49 10.16 -0.71 33.79
CA PRO A 49 10.59 -1.51 32.64
C PRO A 49 10.86 -0.66 31.40
N GLN A 50 11.78 -1.13 30.55
CA GLN A 50 12.23 -0.41 29.35
C GLN A 50 11.12 -0.14 28.33
N ILE A 51 10.05 -0.94 28.37
CA ILE A 51 8.87 -0.78 27.51
C ILE A 51 8.14 0.55 27.75
N ASN A 52 8.26 1.14 28.94
CA ASN A 52 7.50 2.34 29.31
C ASN A 52 7.92 3.59 28.50
N ASP A 53 9.14 3.60 27.98
CA ASP A 53 9.68 4.70 27.18
C ASP A 53 9.58 4.44 25.66
N VAL A 54 8.98 3.31 25.23
CA VAL A 54 8.76 3.07 23.80
C VAL A 54 7.90 4.20 23.23
N CYS A 55 8.31 4.71 22.07
CA CYS A 55 7.70 5.85 21.39
C CYS A 55 7.73 7.19 22.13
N LYS A 56 8.41 7.34 23.27
CA LYS A 56 8.45 8.62 24.00
C LYS A 56 9.00 9.79 23.17
N ASP A 57 9.87 9.47 22.21
CA ASP A 57 10.55 10.43 21.35
C ASP A 57 9.86 10.60 19.97
N CYS A 58 8.70 9.96 19.75
CA CYS A 58 7.93 10.15 18.52
C CYS A 58 7.30 11.55 18.46
N GLY A 59 7.06 12.05 17.25
CA GLY A 59 6.33 13.30 17.05
C GLY A 59 4.83 13.17 17.35
N ASN A 60 4.15 14.31 17.46
CA ASN A 60 2.70 14.36 17.43
C ASN A 60 2.23 14.75 16.03
N ASN A 61 1.10 14.18 15.60
CA ASN A 61 0.44 14.60 14.36
C ASN A 61 -0.18 16.00 14.49
N ALA A 62 -0.76 16.52 13.41
CA ALA A 62 -1.41 17.84 13.39
C ALA A 62 -2.57 18.00 14.40
N ALA A 63 -3.15 16.88 14.86
CA ALA A 63 -4.20 16.86 15.89
C ALA A 63 -3.65 16.71 17.32
N GLY A 64 -2.32 16.77 17.52
CA GLY A 64 -1.67 16.65 18.82
C GLY A 64 -1.59 15.23 19.38
N LYS A 65 -1.91 14.21 18.57
CA LYS A 65 -1.83 12.80 18.98
C LYS A 65 -0.44 12.23 18.66
N LEU A 66 0.15 11.51 19.61
CA LEU A 66 1.43 10.81 19.44
C LEU A 66 1.37 9.84 18.25
N GLU A 67 2.31 9.99 17.31
CA GLU A 67 2.48 9.12 16.14
C GLU A 67 3.28 7.89 16.54
N CYS A 68 2.60 6.95 17.21
CA CYS A 68 3.15 5.67 17.61
C CYS A 68 2.14 4.55 17.32
N GLU A 69 2.55 3.58 16.51
CA GLU A 69 1.76 2.39 16.19
C GLU A 69 2.68 1.17 16.32
N ASP A 70 2.23 0.16 17.08
CA ASP A 70 2.97 -1.10 17.31
C ASP A 70 4.46 -0.92 17.64
N ALA A 71 4.77 -0.01 18.57
CA ALA A 71 6.11 0.34 19.03
C ALA A 71 7.02 1.03 17.99
N LEU A 72 6.46 1.55 16.89
CA LEU A 72 7.16 2.33 15.88
C LEU A 72 6.60 3.75 15.77
N CYS A 73 7.48 4.73 15.56
CA CYS A 73 7.03 6.08 15.22
C CYS A 73 6.46 6.09 13.79
N THR A 74 5.33 6.77 13.58
CA THR A 74 4.65 6.88 12.28
C THR A 74 4.70 8.31 11.73
N PRO A 75 5.90 8.88 11.48
CA PRO A 75 5.99 10.24 10.97
C PRO A 75 5.34 10.34 9.60
N ALA A 76 4.71 11.48 9.31
CA ALA A 76 4.27 11.80 7.97
C ALA A 76 5.43 11.61 6.96
N TYR A 77 5.29 10.62 6.09
CA TYR A 77 6.19 10.34 4.98
C TYR A 77 5.35 10.35 3.72
N THR A 78 5.64 11.28 2.82
CA THR A 78 5.04 11.28 1.47
C THR A 78 5.93 10.42 0.59
N PRO A 79 5.60 9.14 0.32
CA PRO A 79 6.28 8.40 -0.72
C PRO A 79 6.16 9.17 -2.04
N ILE A 80 7.14 8.98 -2.93
CA ILE A 80 7.04 9.51 -4.30
C ILE A 80 5.84 8.81 -4.93
N VAL A 81 4.74 9.54 -5.08
CA VAL A 81 3.62 9.13 -5.92
C VAL A 81 4.18 9.01 -7.32
N ILE A 82 4.12 7.82 -7.92
CA ILE A 82 4.44 7.68 -9.33
C ILE A 82 3.36 8.46 -10.08
N THR A 83 3.70 9.61 -10.66
CA THR A 83 2.73 10.51 -11.33
C THR A 83 2.62 10.27 -12.84
N THR A 84 3.34 9.29 -13.39
CA THR A 84 3.34 9.01 -14.83
C THR A 84 2.45 7.83 -15.17
N GLY A 85 1.31 8.14 -15.78
CA GLY A 85 0.28 7.23 -16.29
C GLY A 85 0.81 6.23 -17.31
N ASN A 86 1.22 5.05 -16.87
CA ASN A 86 1.64 3.97 -17.76
C ASN A 86 0.49 3.00 -18.07
N VAL A 87 -0.41 2.76 -17.11
CA VAL A 87 -1.54 1.81 -17.32
C VAL A 87 -2.78 2.49 -17.88
N CYS A 88 -2.96 3.79 -17.64
CA CYS A 88 -4.01 4.58 -18.26
C CYS A 88 -3.55 6.01 -18.58
N PRO A 89 -2.88 6.23 -19.73
CA PRO A 89 -2.36 7.55 -20.12
C PRO A 89 -3.46 8.60 -20.37
N THR A 90 -4.69 8.14 -20.65
CA THR A 90 -5.86 8.98 -20.94
C THR A 90 -6.72 9.23 -19.71
N CYS A 91 -6.43 8.63 -18.57
CA CYS A 91 -7.16 8.84 -17.33
C CYS A 91 -6.88 10.24 -16.77
N THR A 92 -7.95 10.95 -16.42
CA THR A 92 -7.91 12.36 -16.02
C THR A 92 -8.45 12.60 -14.61
N LYS A 93 -9.02 11.57 -13.96
CA LYS A 93 -9.55 11.67 -12.61
C LYS A 93 -8.40 11.67 -11.60
N ASP A 94 -8.66 12.22 -10.42
CA ASP A 94 -7.70 12.28 -9.31
C ASP A 94 -7.58 10.92 -8.62
N VAL A 95 -7.10 9.93 -9.38
CA VAL A 95 -6.77 8.59 -8.92
C VAL A 95 -5.25 8.44 -9.07
N PRO A 96 -4.51 8.15 -7.97
CA PRO A 96 -3.08 7.91 -8.02
C PRO A 96 -2.70 6.72 -8.93
N GLU A 97 -1.59 6.80 -9.67
CA GLU A 97 -1.19 5.76 -10.62
C GLU A 97 -0.79 4.44 -9.94
N ASP A 98 -0.17 4.52 -8.77
CA ASP A 98 0.16 3.37 -7.93
C ASP A 98 -1.10 2.58 -7.54
N VAL A 99 -2.22 3.26 -7.29
CA VAL A 99 -3.53 2.62 -7.08
C VAL A 99 -3.99 1.90 -8.35
N ARG A 100 -3.86 2.53 -9.53
CA ARG A 100 -4.23 1.91 -10.81
C ARG A 100 -3.43 0.64 -11.08
N VAL A 101 -2.11 0.74 -10.96
CA VAL A 101 -1.16 -0.37 -11.19
C VAL A 101 -1.42 -1.49 -10.20
N THR A 102 -1.54 -1.16 -8.90
CA THR A 102 -1.76 -2.14 -7.85
C THR A 102 -3.07 -2.88 -8.04
N ALA A 103 -4.18 -2.17 -8.30
CA ALA A 103 -5.47 -2.80 -8.55
C ALA A 103 -5.42 -3.75 -9.76
N LEU A 104 -4.83 -3.31 -10.88
CA LEU A 104 -4.73 -4.12 -12.10
C LEU A 104 -3.87 -5.37 -11.90
N ASP A 105 -2.70 -5.23 -11.27
CA ASP A 105 -1.76 -6.32 -11.05
C ASP A 105 -2.31 -7.34 -10.07
N MET A 106 -2.94 -6.90 -8.98
CA MET A 106 -3.57 -7.80 -8.01
C MET A 106 -4.69 -8.63 -8.65
N HIS A 107 -5.62 -7.99 -9.38
CA HIS A 107 -6.68 -8.73 -10.06
C HIS A 107 -6.13 -9.73 -11.06
N ASN A 108 -5.16 -9.32 -11.90
CA ASN A 108 -4.57 -10.22 -12.89
C ASN A 108 -3.75 -11.34 -12.24
N TYR A 109 -3.11 -11.10 -11.10
CA TYR A 109 -2.45 -12.14 -10.31
C TYR A 109 -3.45 -13.19 -9.81
N TYR A 110 -4.55 -12.78 -9.18
CA TYR A 110 -5.58 -13.71 -8.70
C TYR A 110 -6.30 -14.44 -9.84
N ARG A 111 -6.55 -13.77 -10.97
CA ARG A 111 -7.09 -14.41 -12.18
C ARG A 111 -6.18 -15.51 -12.71
N ARG A 112 -4.84 -15.30 -12.69
CA ARG A 112 -3.86 -16.34 -13.06
C ARG A 112 -3.87 -17.51 -12.07
N LEU A 113 -3.97 -17.25 -10.76
CA LEU A 113 -4.10 -18.30 -9.74
C LEU A 113 -5.36 -19.15 -9.96
N LEU A 114 -6.50 -18.50 -10.21
CA LEU A 114 -7.76 -19.18 -10.53
C LEU A 114 -7.66 -19.96 -11.84
N ALA A 115 -7.13 -19.36 -12.90
CA ALA A 115 -7.00 -19.99 -14.21
C ALA A 115 -6.15 -21.26 -14.17
N THR A 116 -5.11 -21.27 -13.35
CA THR A 116 -4.19 -22.41 -13.18
C THR A 116 -4.67 -23.43 -12.14
N GLY A 117 -5.74 -23.13 -11.40
CA GLY A 117 -6.30 -23.99 -10.36
C GLY A 117 -5.49 -24.04 -9.06
N TRP A 118 -4.68 -23.01 -8.79
CA TRP A 118 -3.87 -22.89 -7.56
C TRP A 118 -4.53 -22.03 -6.49
N ALA A 119 -5.61 -21.33 -6.82
CA ALA A 119 -6.40 -20.60 -5.83
C ALA A 119 -7.08 -21.58 -4.87
N GLU A 120 -6.86 -21.43 -3.56
CA GLU A 120 -7.52 -22.25 -2.56
C GLU A 120 -9.01 -21.94 -2.49
N ASP A 121 -9.83 -22.98 -2.49
CA ASP A 121 -11.28 -22.86 -2.33
C ASP A 121 -11.71 -23.57 -1.05
N LYS A 122 -12.48 -22.88 -0.20
CA LYS A 122 -12.89 -23.36 1.13
C LYS A 122 -13.81 -24.59 1.08
N LYS A 123 -14.36 -24.96 -0.07
CA LYS A 123 -15.27 -26.11 -0.27
C LYS A 123 -14.60 -27.25 -1.02
N ILE A 124 -13.79 -26.96 -2.05
CA ILE A 124 -13.21 -27.96 -2.95
C ILE A 124 -11.67 -28.04 -2.88
N LYS A 125 -11.06 -27.44 -1.86
CA LYS A 125 -9.62 -27.31 -1.62
C LYS A 125 -8.91 -26.38 -2.60
N TYR A 126 -9.09 -26.59 -3.90
CA TYR A 126 -8.58 -25.69 -4.94
C TYR A 126 -9.65 -25.43 -5.99
N ALA A 127 -9.72 -24.19 -6.49
CA ALA A 127 -10.56 -23.84 -7.61
C ALA A 127 -10.18 -24.68 -8.84
N LYS A 128 -11.18 -25.05 -9.65
CA LYS A 128 -10.91 -25.76 -10.90
C LYS A 128 -10.23 -24.80 -11.89
N PRO A 129 -9.21 -25.26 -12.64
CA PRO A 129 -8.60 -24.46 -13.70
C PRO A 129 -9.64 -23.93 -14.68
N ALA A 130 -9.42 -22.72 -15.20
CA ALA A 130 -10.28 -22.12 -16.20
C ALA A 130 -9.78 -22.46 -17.61
N THR A 131 -10.70 -22.79 -18.52
CA THR A 131 -10.38 -22.96 -19.95
C THR A 131 -10.21 -21.62 -20.66
N GLU A 132 -10.78 -20.56 -20.11
CA GLU A 132 -10.72 -19.20 -20.66
C GLU A 132 -10.77 -18.18 -19.50
N MET A 133 -9.69 -17.44 -19.30
CA MET A 133 -9.58 -16.38 -18.28
C MET A 133 -8.78 -15.21 -18.86
N ASN A 134 -9.47 -14.19 -19.34
CA ASN A 134 -8.82 -13.04 -19.98
C ASN A 134 -8.04 -12.20 -18.96
N ALA A 135 -6.88 -11.68 -19.34
CA ALA A 135 -6.22 -10.64 -18.55
C ALA A 135 -7.04 -9.35 -18.65
N LEU A 136 -7.19 -8.65 -17.52
CA LEU A 136 -7.78 -7.33 -17.48
C LEU A 136 -6.79 -6.30 -18.02
N VAL A 137 -7.33 -5.25 -18.62
CA VAL A 137 -6.64 -4.00 -18.95
C VAL A 137 -7.36 -2.87 -18.23
N TYR A 138 -6.65 -1.78 -17.97
CA TYR A 138 -7.26 -0.62 -17.35
C TYR A 138 -8.18 0.09 -18.36
N ASP A 139 -9.40 0.41 -17.95
CA ASP A 139 -10.40 1.07 -18.79
C ASP A 139 -10.75 2.43 -18.19
N LYS A 140 -10.62 3.48 -19.00
CA LYS A 140 -10.84 4.85 -18.57
C LYS A 140 -12.30 5.12 -18.25
N ASP A 141 -13.22 4.61 -19.06
CA ASP A 141 -14.64 4.90 -18.90
C ASP A 141 -15.16 4.24 -17.61
N LEU A 142 -14.68 3.03 -17.30
CA LEU A 142 -14.96 2.37 -16.02
C LEU A 142 -14.35 3.10 -14.81
N GLU A 143 -13.15 3.70 -14.93
CA GLU A 143 -12.60 4.55 -13.86
C GLU A 143 -13.48 5.79 -13.66
N ASP A 144 -13.89 6.44 -14.75
CA ASP A 144 -14.70 7.65 -14.68
C ASP A 144 -16.04 7.36 -13.98
N ASP A 145 -16.71 6.27 -14.36
CA ASP A 145 -17.96 5.83 -13.74
C ASP A 145 -17.78 5.52 -12.25
N ALA A 146 -16.77 4.73 -11.90
CA ALA A 146 -16.45 4.40 -10.50
C ALA A 146 -16.11 5.65 -9.68
N TYR A 147 -15.33 6.58 -10.23
CA TYR A 147 -14.96 7.82 -9.56
C TYR A 147 -16.18 8.70 -9.31
N ASN A 148 -17.08 8.82 -10.29
CA ASN A 148 -18.28 9.63 -10.17
C ASN A 148 -19.26 9.03 -9.14
N PHE A 149 -19.36 7.70 -9.06
CA PHE A 149 -20.19 7.02 -8.04
C PHE A 149 -19.63 7.23 -6.63
N ILE A 150 -18.32 7.08 -6.43
CA ILE A 150 -17.69 7.30 -5.12
C ILE A 150 -17.67 8.78 -4.74
N ASN A 151 -17.56 9.68 -5.73
CA ASN A 151 -17.51 11.13 -5.53
C ASN A 151 -18.68 11.84 -6.23
N PRO A 152 -19.93 11.66 -5.77
CA PRO A 152 -21.10 12.21 -6.45
C PRO A 152 -21.18 13.74 -6.34
N ASN A 153 -20.52 14.34 -5.35
CA ASN A 153 -20.46 15.79 -5.19
C ASN A 153 -19.06 16.27 -4.74
N PRO A 154 -18.07 16.32 -5.66
CA PRO A 154 -16.68 16.63 -5.31
C PRO A 154 -16.49 18.05 -4.75
N ASN A 155 -17.48 18.93 -4.90
CA ASN A 155 -17.46 20.31 -4.39
C ASN A 155 -18.10 20.46 -2.99
N GLN A 156 -18.67 19.39 -2.42
CA GLN A 156 -19.27 19.41 -1.09
C GLN A 156 -18.25 18.98 -0.03
N THR A 157 -18.24 19.65 1.13
CA THR A 157 -17.33 19.33 2.25
C THR A 157 -18.15 19.09 3.53
N PRO A 158 -18.20 17.86 4.06
CA PRO A 158 -17.60 16.64 3.50
C PRO A 158 -18.37 16.14 2.27
N ASN A 159 -17.65 15.58 1.28
CA ASN A 159 -18.26 14.86 0.17
C ASN A 159 -18.94 13.61 0.76
N PRO A 160 -20.24 13.37 0.50
CA PRO A 160 -20.92 12.19 1.04
C PRO A 160 -20.28 10.90 0.52
N CYS A 161 -19.79 10.07 1.44
CA CYS A 161 -19.28 8.74 1.11
C CYS A 161 -20.43 7.77 0.77
N PRO A 162 -20.26 6.89 -0.22
CA PRO A 162 -21.24 5.84 -0.50
C PRO A 162 -21.29 4.84 0.66
N THR A 163 -22.50 4.47 1.05
CA THR A 163 -22.75 3.47 2.12
C THR A 163 -23.14 2.11 1.58
N ALA A 164 -23.29 1.99 0.26
CA ALA A 164 -23.72 0.78 -0.41
C ALA A 164 -23.08 0.70 -1.82
N PRO A 165 -22.96 -0.52 -2.37
CA PRO A 165 -22.66 -0.74 -3.77
C PRO A 165 -23.62 0.00 -4.71
N GLU A 166 -23.18 0.32 -5.93
CA GLU A 166 -24.04 0.92 -6.97
C GLU A 166 -25.11 -0.07 -7.44
N GLY A 167 -24.76 -1.36 -7.55
CA GLY A 167 -25.65 -2.46 -7.91
C GLY A 167 -24.92 -3.66 -8.54
N ASN A 168 -25.68 -4.59 -9.13
CA ASN A 168 -25.10 -5.78 -9.78
C ASN A 168 -24.55 -5.49 -11.19
N ILE A 169 -23.67 -4.49 -11.31
CA ILE A 169 -23.07 -4.01 -12.58
C ILE A 169 -21.64 -4.50 -12.81
N GLY A 170 -21.18 -5.49 -12.02
CA GLY A 170 -19.82 -6.03 -12.10
C GLY A 170 -18.82 -5.32 -11.18
N GLU A 171 -19.29 -4.77 -10.07
CA GLU A 171 -18.45 -4.07 -9.09
C GLU A 171 -17.89 -5.00 -8.00
N SER A 172 -16.80 -4.56 -7.39
CA SER A 172 -16.32 -5.06 -6.11
C SER A 172 -16.27 -3.90 -5.13
N PHE A 173 -17.31 -3.77 -4.31
CA PHE A 173 -17.46 -2.66 -3.35
C PHE A 173 -16.91 -3.07 -1.99
N TRP A 174 -15.97 -2.28 -1.47
CA TRP A 174 -15.36 -2.46 -0.16
C TRP A 174 -15.45 -1.15 0.62
N SER A 175 -15.91 -1.22 1.86
CA SER A 175 -15.99 -0.08 2.77
C SER A 175 -15.43 -0.47 4.14
N GLY A 176 -14.53 0.35 4.66
CA GLY A 176 -13.88 0.12 5.96
C GLY A 176 -13.12 1.35 6.43
N ASN A 177 -12.75 1.36 7.72
CA ASN A 177 -11.87 2.38 8.26
C ASN A 177 -10.42 1.90 8.13
N TYR A 178 -9.66 2.51 7.25
CA TYR A 178 -8.24 2.21 7.04
C TYR A 178 -7.37 3.31 7.67
N LYS A 179 -6.25 2.93 8.28
CA LYS A 179 -5.23 3.86 8.81
C LYS A 179 -3.97 3.92 7.95
N VAL A 180 -3.97 3.19 6.85
CA VAL A 180 -2.83 2.95 5.96
C VAL A 180 -2.92 3.82 4.72
N THR A 181 -1.89 3.81 3.88
CA THR A 181 -1.88 4.52 2.58
C THR A 181 -2.94 3.96 1.62
N ASN A 182 -3.29 4.69 0.56
CA ASN A 182 -4.26 4.23 -0.44
C ASN A 182 -3.83 2.91 -1.11
N GLU A 183 -2.54 2.74 -1.42
CA GLU A 183 -1.99 1.50 -1.98
C GLU A 183 -2.15 0.32 -1.01
N GLU A 184 -1.82 0.53 0.27
CA GLU A 184 -1.94 -0.49 1.31
C GLU A 184 -3.41 -0.85 1.58
N ALA A 185 -4.30 0.14 1.59
CA ALA A 185 -5.74 -0.10 1.74
C ALA A 185 -6.27 -0.95 0.57
N VAL A 186 -5.83 -0.67 -0.66
CA VAL A 186 -6.17 -1.47 -1.85
C VAL A 186 -5.64 -2.89 -1.75
N LYS A 187 -4.42 -3.08 -1.21
CA LYS A 187 -3.87 -4.42 -0.96
C LYS A 187 -4.68 -5.19 0.08
N GLU A 188 -5.04 -4.56 1.19
CA GLU A 188 -5.81 -5.20 2.26
C GLU A 188 -7.17 -5.70 1.77
N VAL A 189 -7.89 -4.94 0.94
CA VAL A 189 -9.21 -5.35 0.43
C VAL A 189 -9.14 -6.45 -0.63
N HIS A 190 -8.01 -6.61 -1.33
CA HIS A 190 -7.85 -7.63 -2.36
C HIS A 190 -7.22 -8.94 -1.85
N MET A 191 -6.75 -9.02 -0.60
CA MET A 191 -6.08 -10.20 -0.03
C MET A 191 -7.03 -11.27 0.57
N ILE A 192 -8.28 -11.40 0.10
CA ILE A 192 -9.28 -12.33 0.69
C ILE A 192 -9.65 -13.47 -0.25
#